data_AF-A0AAD7S5H0-F1
#
_entry.id   AF-A0AAD7S5H0-F1
#
_cell.length_a   1.000
_cell.length_b   1.000
_cell.length_c   1.000
_cell.angle_alpha   90.00
_cell.angle_beta   90.00
_cell.angle_gamma   90.00
#
_symmetry.space_group_name_H-M   'P 1'
#
loop_
_entity.id
_entity.type
_entity.pdbx_description
1 polymer ?
#
loop_
_entity_poly.entity_id
_entity_poly.type
_entity_poly.pdbx_seq_one_letter_code
_entity_poly.pdbx_strand_id
1 'polypeptide(L)'
;MECYLLGIYLFLALAIMQMSSCTTAKELTCQEIFVPLCKGVGYNYTYMPNQFNHDTQDEAGLEVHQFWPLVEIQCSPDLKFFLCSMYTPICLEDYKKPLPPCRSVCERARAGCAPLMRQYGFPWPDRMRCDLLPVQGNPDTLCMDYNRTDLTTVSPVLPKPTNYPAKPFNPHKNKNGHSRPGSRLKPPMSTCEPGCQCRAPMVQVNSDRHPLYNRVKTGQIPNCAMPCHNPYFTPEERTFTAFWIGLWSVLCFVSTFATVATFLIDMERFKYPERPIIFLSACYMFVSVGYIVRLIAGHEKVACNREYDVEHIHYETTGPALCTIVFLLIYFFGMASSIWWVILSLTWFLAAGMKWGNEAIASYSQYFHLAAWLIPSMKSIAVLALSSVDGDAVAGICYVGNQNLDNLRGFVLAPLVIYLFIGTMFLLAGFVSLFRIRSVIKQGGTKTDKLEKLMIRIGIFTVLYTVPATIIVACYFYEQHNRQSWEITHNCSCLLEQDLHKPDYAVFMLKYFMCLLVGITSGVWIWSGKTLESWRTFCTRCCWGSKGTSGSMYSDVSTGLTWRSGTGSSVSYPKQMPLSRV
;
A
#
# COMPACT_ATOMS: atom_id res chain seq x y z
N MET A 1 13.56 32.23 -8.33
CA MET A 1 12.43 31.35 -8.72
C MET A 1 12.51 29.98 -8.04
N GLU A 2 13.71 29.38 -7.93
CA GLU A 2 13.90 28.07 -7.28
C GLU A 2 13.62 28.03 -5.76
N CYS A 3 13.93 29.10 -5.00
CA CYS A 3 13.57 29.16 -3.56
C CYS A 3 12.06 29.31 -3.31
N TYR A 4 11.32 29.91 -4.23
CA TYR A 4 9.86 29.98 -4.14
C TYR A 4 9.25 28.60 -4.40
N LEU A 5 9.78 27.84 -5.35
CA LEU A 5 9.37 26.46 -5.58
C LEU A 5 9.69 25.57 -4.38
N LEU A 6 10.91 25.63 -3.85
CA LEU A 6 11.32 24.87 -2.66
C LEU A 6 10.48 25.24 -1.42
N GLY A 7 10.18 26.54 -1.26
CA GLY A 7 9.30 27.05 -0.22
C GLY A 7 7.86 26.58 -0.38
N ILE A 8 7.32 26.54 -1.59
CA ILE A 8 5.98 26.01 -1.91
C ILE A 8 5.94 24.50 -1.68
N TYR A 9 6.97 23.75 -2.05
CA TYR A 9 7.05 22.30 -1.78
C TYR A 9 7.21 22.00 -0.28
N LEU A 10 7.96 22.82 0.46
CA LEU A 10 8.09 22.70 1.91
C LEU A 10 6.79 23.10 2.63
N PHE A 11 6.09 24.14 2.14
CA PHE A 11 4.77 24.52 2.64
C PHE A 11 3.70 23.49 2.30
N LEU A 12 3.72 22.89 1.10
CA LEU A 12 2.85 21.78 0.72
C LEU A 12 3.16 20.55 1.56
N ALA A 13 4.43 20.22 1.79
CA ALA A 13 4.83 19.11 2.65
C ALA A 13 4.41 19.33 4.12
N LEU A 14 4.53 20.57 4.63
CA LEU A 14 4.06 20.93 5.97
C LEU A 14 2.52 20.95 6.05
N ALA A 15 1.83 21.41 5.00
CA ALA A 15 0.37 21.38 4.90
C ALA A 15 -0.16 19.93 4.82
N ILE A 16 0.51 19.05 4.08
CA ILE A 16 0.18 17.61 3.98
C ILE A 16 0.49 16.89 5.31
N MET A 17 1.56 17.28 6.01
CA MET A 17 1.84 16.80 7.39
C MET A 17 0.77 17.29 8.38
N GLN A 18 0.23 18.50 8.22
CA GLN A 18 -0.90 19.01 9.02
C GLN A 18 -2.24 18.34 8.65
N MET A 19 -2.43 17.87 7.42
CA MET A 19 -3.59 17.06 7.05
C MET A 19 -3.54 15.63 7.59
N SER A 20 -2.38 15.18 8.09
CA SER A 20 -2.21 13.83 8.68
C SER A 20 -2.47 13.78 10.19
N SER A 21 -2.90 14.89 10.80
CA SER A 21 -3.24 14.96 12.23
C SER A 21 -4.54 15.74 12.45
N CYS A 22 -5.64 15.23 11.88
CA CYS A 22 -6.98 15.36 12.46
C CYS A 22 -7.97 14.50 11.65
N THR A 23 -8.14 13.24 12.00
CA THR A 23 -9.51 12.73 12.10
C THR A 23 -10.08 13.31 13.38
N THR A 24 -10.51 14.58 13.34
CA THR A 24 -11.58 15.00 14.25
C THR A 24 -12.72 14.03 13.97
N ALA A 25 -13.04 13.14 14.91
CA ALA A 25 -14.33 12.47 14.91
C ALA A 25 -15.38 13.57 14.68
N LYS A 26 -16.04 13.55 13.52
CA LYS A 26 -17.10 14.52 13.22
C LYS A 26 -18.07 14.47 14.40
N GLU A 27 -18.35 15.62 14.98
CA GLU A 27 -19.29 15.71 16.09
C GLU A 27 -20.66 15.17 15.62
N LEU A 28 -21.21 14.23 16.38
CA LEU A 28 -22.44 13.52 16.05
C LEU A 28 -23.58 14.55 15.93
N THR A 29 -23.98 14.88 14.70
CA THR A 29 -25.03 15.87 14.44
C THR A 29 -26.34 15.15 14.15
N CYS A 30 -27.38 15.42 14.95
CA CYS A 30 -28.70 14.85 14.72
C CYS A 30 -29.39 15.52 13.53
N GLN A 31 -30.01 14.71 12.66
CA GLN A 31 -30.78 15.14 11.51
C GLN A 31 -32.11 14.38 11.44
N GLU A 32 -33.14 15.01 10.88
CA GLU A 32 -34.48 14.41 10.77
C GLU A 32 -34.48 13.23 9.78
N ILE A 33 -35.20 12.16 10.12
CA ILE A 33 -35.30 10.96 9.28
C ILE A 33 -36.20 11.23 8.08
N PHE A 34 -35.63 11.17 6.88
CA PHE A 34 -36.39 11.32 5.64
C PHE A 34 -36.53 10.03 4.83
N VAL A 35 -35.84 8.95 5.23
CA VAL A 35 -35.98 7.62 4.60
C VAL A 35 -37.42 7.12 4.71
N PRO A 36 -38.15 6.90 3.59
CA PRO A 36 -39.59 6.58 3.62
C PRO A 36 -39.95 5.36 4.48
N LEU A 37 -39.16 4.29 4.40
CA LEU A 37 -39.38 3.07 5.19
C LEU A 37 -39.24 3.32 6.70
N CYS A 38 -38.39 4.26 7.11
CA CYS A 38 -38.02 4.49 8.51
C CYS A 38 -38.73 5.67 9.15
N LYS A 39 -39.68 6.31 8.46
CA LYS A 39 -40.54 7.31 9.09
C LYS A 39 -41.50 6.65 10.09
N GLY A 40 -41.66 7.29 11.25
CA GLY A 40 -42.63 6.90 12.28
C GLY A 40 -42.31 5.58 13.00
N VAL A 41 -41.02 5.23 13.14
CA VAL A 41 -40.58 3.99 13.82
C VAL A 41 -40.45 4.11 15.34
N GLY A 42 -40.72 5.29 15.90
CA GLY A 42 -40.64 5.57 17.35
C GLY A 42 -39.65 6.67 17.72
N TYR A 43 -38.85 7.15 16.77
CA TYR A 43 -38.00 8.33 16.89
C TYR A 43 -37.89 9.04 15.54
N ASN A 44 -37.55 10.33 15.57
CA ASN A 44 -37.55 11.20 14.38
C ASN A 44 -36.16 11.66 13.94
N TYR A 45 -35.13 11.47 14.77
CA TYR A 45 -33.77 11.95 14.50
C TYR A 45 -32.78 10.79 14.41
N THR A 46 -31.88 10.88 13.43
CA THR A 46 -30.76 9.97 13.20
C THR A 46 -29.46 10.75 13.10
N TYR A 47 -28.33 10.07 13.23
CA TYR A 47 -27.03 10.62 12.86
C TYR A 47 -26.46 9.85 11.67
N MET A 48 -25.52 10.46 10.96
CA MET A 48 -24.66 9.81 9.97
C MET A 48 -23.19 10.18 10.23
N PRO A 49 -22.23 9.29 9.93
CA PRO A 49 -22.42 7.97 9.33
C PRO A 49 -23.02 6.95 10.32
N ASN A 50 -23.82 6.00 9.80
CA ASN A 50 -24.36 4.89 10.59
C ASN A 50 -23.31 3.77 10.79
N GLN A 51 -23.65 2.71 11.51
CA GLN A 51 -22.72 1.59 11.80
C GLN A 51 -22.28 0.78 10.56
N PHE A 52 -22.96 0.97 9.43
CA PHE A 52 -22.62 0.37 8.15
C PHE A 52 -21.84 1.35 7.25
N ASN A 53 -21.37 2.47 7.80
CA ASN A 53 -20.61 3.52 7.12
C ASN A 53 -21.33 4.19 5.95
N HIS A 54 -22.66 4.19 5.94
CA HIS A 54 -23.39 5.04 4.99
C HIS A 54 -23.25 6.49 5.44
N ASP A 55 -22.73 7.35 4.55
CA ASP A 55 -22.48 8.76 4.86
C ASP A 55 -23.76 9.61 4.79
N THR A 56 -24.78 9.14 4.07
CA THR A 56 -26.04 9.83 3.86
C THR A 56 -27.24 8.91 4.11
N GLN A 57 -28.39 9.52 4.44
CA GLN A 57 -29.65 8.81 4.57
C GLN A 57 -30.16 8.24 3.24
N ASP A 58 -29.81 8.83 2.09
CA ASP A 58 -30.17 8.31 0.76
C ASP A 58 -29.51 6.95 0.49
N GLU A 59 -28.22 6.84 0.84
CA GLU A 59 -27.44 5.61 0.68
C GLU A 59 -27.98 4.50 1.60
N ALA A 60 -28.18 4.81 2.88
CA ALA A 60 -28.82 3.90 3.84
C ALA A 60 -30.25 3.52 3.41
N GLY A 61 -30.97 4.48 2.82
CA GLY A 61 -32.32 4.34 2.30
C GLY A 61 -32.40 3.33 1.15
N LEU A 62 -31.48 3.42 0.18
CA LEU A 62 -31.42 2.51 -0.97
C LEU A 62 -31.19 1.06 -0.53
N GLU A 63 -30.37 0.85 0.49
CA GLU A 63 -30.08 -0.48 1.01
C GLU A 63 -31.23 -1.05 1.85
N VAL A 64 -31.77 -0.25 2.79
CA VAL A 64 -32.87 -0.72 3.64
C VAL A 64 -34.16 -0.97 2.85
N HIS A 65 -34.37 -0.26 1.74
CA HIS A 65 -35.51 -0.48 0.85
C HIS A 65 -35.55 -1.88 0.22
N GLN A 66 -34.43 -2.61 0.16
CA GLN A 66 -34.40 -4.00 -0.32
C GLN A 66 -35.23 -4.93 0.59
N PHE A 67 -35.44 -4.54 1.84
CA PHE A 67 -36.25 -5.29 2.81
C PHE A 67 -37.73 -4.89 2.81
N TRP A 68 -38.15 -3.93 1.97
CA TRP A 68 -39.54 -3.46 1.90
C TRP A 68 -40.57 -4.60 1.74
N PRO A 69 -40.36 -5.61 0.86
CA PRO A 69 -41.31 -6.71 0.73
C PRO A 69 -41.50 -7.52 2.02
N LEU A 70 -40.44 -7.65 2.84
CA LEU A 70 -40.50 -8.37 4.13
C LEU A 70 -41.22 -7.55 5.20
N VAL A 71 -41.17 -6.22 5.11
CA VAL A 71 -41.92 -5.33 5.99
C VAL A 71 -43.42 -5.35 5.63
N GLU A 72 -43.76 -5.31 4.34
CA GLU A 72 -45.14 -5.39 3.85
C GLU A 72 -45.80 -6.74 4.12
N ILE A 73 -45.05 -7.85 3.98
CA ILE A 73 -45.57 -9.18 4.31
C ILE A 73 -45.71 -9.40 5.82
N GLN A 74 -45.17 -8.49 6.64
CA GLN A 74 -45.25 -8.51 8.10
C GLN A 74 -44.79 -9.85 8.71
N CYS A 75 -43.69 -10.41 8.20
CA CYS A 75 -43.14 -11.68 8.72
C CYS A 75 -42.75 -11.59 10.21
N SER A 76 -42.44 -10.39 10.71
CA SER A 76 -42.28 -10.10 12.14
C SER A 76 -42.67 -8.66 12.43
N PRO A 77 -43.39 -8.39 13.55
CA PRO A 77 -43.73 -7.02 13.95
C PRO A 77 -42.50 -6.19 14.32
N ASP A 78 -41.38 -6.83 14.68
CA ASP A 78 -40.15 -6.17 15.11
C ASP A 78 -39.23 -5.81 13.91
N LEU A 79 -39.50 -6.31 12.70
CA LEU A 79 -38.57 -6.18 11.57
C LEU A 79 -38.33 -4.71 11.18
N LYS A 80 -39.41 -3.92 11.04
CA LYS A 80 -39.31 -2.50 10.64
C LYS A 80 -38.46 -1.71 11.64
N PHE A 81 -38.75 -1.88 12.93
CA PHE A 81 -38.01 -1.22 14.00
C PHE A 81 -36.54 -1.67 14.04
N PHE A 82 -36.28 -2.97 13.89
CA PHE A 82 -34.92 -3.51 13.85
C PHE A 82 -34.09 -2.93 12.71
N LEU A 83 -34.61 -2.98 11.48
CA LEU A 83 -33.93 -2.45 10.30
C LEU A 83 -33.62 -0.96 10.48
N CYS A 84 -34.60 -0.17 10.86
CA CYS A 84 -34.41 1.27 11.01
C CYS A 84 -33.46 1.61 12.17
N SER A 85 -33.47 0.85 13.27
CA SER A 85 -32.48 1.03 14.35
C SER A 85 -31.05 0.72 13.91
N MET A 86 -30.86 -0.05 12.84
CA MET A 86 -29.54 -0.34 12.29
C MET A 86 -29.11 0.66 11.21
N TYR A 87 -30.03 1.05 10.33
CA TYR A 87 -29.78 1.92 9.16
C TYR A 87 -29.92 3.41 9.43
N THR A 88 -30.86 3.79 10.30
CA THR A 88 -31.13 5.16 10.72
C THR A 88 -31.13 5.18 12.25
N PRO A 89 -30.00 4.93 12.92
CA PRO A 89 -29.95 4.79 14.38
C PRO A 89 -30.43 6.04 15.10
N ILE A 90 -31.07 5.88 16.26
CA ILE A 90 -31.58 7.02 17.03
C ILE A 90 -30.45 8.01 17.39
N CYS A 91 -30.75 9.30 17.27
CA CYS A 91 -29.89 10.37 17.74
C CYS A 91 -30.59 11.15 18.86
N LEU A 92 -29.89 11.33 19.98
CA LEU A 92 -30.35 12.09 21.14
C LEU A 92 -29.32 13.20 21.41
N GLU A 93 -29.76 14.44 21.53
CA GLU A 93 -28.85 15.59 21.73
C GLU A 93 -28.01 15.44 23.01
N ASP A 94 -28.62 14.90 24.08
CA ASP A 94 -27.99 14.71 25.38
C ASP A 94 -27.17 13.40 25.49
N TYR A 95 -27.19 12.53 24.47
CA TYR A 95 -26.52 11.23 24.50
C TYR A 95 -25.71 10.97 23.22
N LYS A 96 -24.41 11.27 23.30
CA LYS A 96 -23.46 11.19 22.16
C LYS A 96 -22.91 9.79 21.86
N LYS A 97 -23.32 8.74 22.58
CA LYS A 97 -22.87 7.36 22.34
C LYS A 97 -23.86 6.61 21.44
N PRO A 98 -23.40 5.68 20.57
CA PRO A 98 -24.30 4.84 19.79
C PRO A 98 -25.24 4.02 20.68
N LEU A 99 -26.53 3.99 20.33
CA LEU A 99 -27.55 3.22 21.04
C LEU A 99 -28.15 2.16 20.09
N PRO A 100 -27.65 0.91 20.09
CA PRO A 100 -28.11 -0.15 19.18
C PRO A 100 -29.41 -0.80 19.65
N PRO A 101 -30.13 -1.55 18.78
CA PRO A 101 -31.23 -2.40 19.21
C PRO A 101 -30.73 -3.55 20.07
N CYS A 102 -31.55 -3.99 21.03
CA CYS A 102 -31.22 -5.15 21.85
C CYS A 102 -31.27 -6.45 21.04
N ARG A 103 -30.47 -7.44 21.47
CA ARG A 103 -30.41 -8.79 20.87
C ARG A 103 -31.80 -9.43 20.73
N SER A 104 -32.66 -9.26 21.74
CA SER A 104 -34.05 -9.75 21.75
C SER A 104 -34.85 -9.28 20.54
N VAL A 105 -34.72 -8.01 20.16
CA VAL A 105 -35.41 -7.41 19.00
C VAL A 105 -34.96 -8.09 17.70
N CYS A 106 -33.66 -8.26 17.52
CA CYS A 106 -33.11 -8.96 16.35
C CYS A 106 -33.57 -10.41 16.28
N GLU A 107 -33.58 -11.12 17.41
CA GLU A 107 -34.00 -12.51 17.46
C GLU A 107 -35.49 -12.67 17.08
N ARG A 108 -36.37 -11.78 17.56
CA ARG A 108 -37.79 -11.76 17.17
C ARG A 108 -37.99 -11.41 15.69
N ALA A 109 -37.23 -10.46 15.15
CA ALA A 109 -37.23 -10.14 13.72
C ALA A 109 -36.78 -11.33 12.86
N ARG A 110 -35.64 -11.94 13.23
CA ARG A 110 -35.04 -13.09 12.56
C ARG A 110 -35.93 -14.32 12.63
N ALA A 111 -36.57 -14.60 13.77
CA ALA A 111 -37.42 -15.78 13.94
C ALA A 111 -38.59 -15.82 12.96
N GLY A 112 -39.23 -14.67 12.71
CA GLY A 112 -40.32 -14.56 11.75
C GLY A 112 -39.87 -14.52 10.29
N CYS A 113 -38.78 -13.80 10.00
CA CYS A 113 -38.41 -13.48 8.61
C CYS A 113 -37.33 -14.37 7.99
N ALA A 114 -36.43 -14.94 8.79
CA ALA A 114 -35.36 -15.80 8.26
C ALA A 114 -35.85 -17.10 7.58
N PRO A 115 -36.94 -17.77 8.03
CA PRO A 115 -37.51 -18.90 7.30
C PRO A 115 -38.00 -18.51 5.90
N LEU A 116 -38.65 -17.35 5.79
CA LEU A 116 -39.14 -16.82 4.52
C LEU A 116 -37.98 -16.44 3.58
N MET A 117 -36.95 -15.76 4.08
CA MET A 117 -35.76 -15.44 3.29
C MET A 117 -35.08 -16.70 2.76
N ARG A 118 -34.91 -17.73 3.60
CA ARG A 118 -34.30 -19.01 3.20
C ARG A 118 -35.11 -19.73 2.12
N GLN A 119 -36.43 -19.64 2.16
CA GLN A 119 -37.29 -20.22 1.12
C GLN A 119 -37.00 -19.64 -0.27
N TYR A 120 -36.59 -18.38 -0.35
CA TYR A 120 -36.21 -17.69 -1.59
C TYR A 120 -34.70 -17.68 -1.85
N GLY A 121 -33.91 -18.46 -1.09
CA GLY A 121 -32.47 -18.60 -1.30
C GLY A 121 -31.61 -17.50 -0.66
N PHE A 122 -32.18 -16.66 0.20
CA PHE A 122 -31.44 -15.59 0.89
C PHE A 122 -31.19 -15.97 2.36
N PRO A 123 -29.93 -16.04 2.82
CA PRO A 123 -29.64 -16.21 4.24
C PRO A 123 -29.91 -14.91 5.02
N TRP A 124 -30.05 -15.00 6.33
CA TRP A 124 -30.09 -13.81 7.19
C TRP A 124 -28.72 -13.09 7.13
N PRO A 125 -28.65 -11.77 6.87
CA PRO A 125 -27.38 -11.09 6.60
C PRO A 125 -26.37 -11.19 7.75
N ASP A 126 -25.09 -11.45 7.44
CA ASP A 126 -24.03 -11.61 8.44
C ASP A 126 -23.83 -10.37 9.31
N ARG A 127 -23.92 -9.19 8.70
CA ARG A 127 -23.85 -7.88 9.40
C ARG A 127 -25.06 -7.58 10.30
N MET A 128 -26.10 -8.42 10.27
CA MET A 128 -27.28 -8.33 11.13
C MET A 128 -27.41 -9.55 12.05
N ARG A 129 -26.32 -10.30 12.29
CA ARG A 129 -26.33 -11.41 13.23
C ARG A 129 -26.63 -10.93 14.65
N CYS A 130 -27.64 -11.50 15.27
CA CYS A 130 -28.11 -11.08 16.60
C CYS A 130 -27.05 -11.27 17.70
N ASP A 131 -26.10 -12.19 17.52
CA ASP A 131 -24.98 -12.41 18.46
C ASP A 131 -24.10 -11.16 18.63
N LEU A 132 -24.08 -10.27 17.65
CA LEU A 132 -23.32 -9.02 17.66
C LEU A 132 -23.97 -7.93 18.52
N LEU A 133 -25.24 -8.09 18.91
CA LEU A 133 -26.01 -7.08 19.63
C LEU A 133 -25.98 -7.32 21.15
N PRO A 134 -26.02 -6.23 21.95
CA PRO A 134 -26.04 -6.31 23.41
C PRO A 134 -27.34 -6.92 23.94
N VAL A 135 -27.24 -7.53 25.12
CA VAL A 135 -28.38 -8.07 25.87
C VAL A 135 -28.92 -7.00 26.82
N GLN A 136 -30.25 -6.93 26.96
CA GLN A 136 -30.91 -6.01 27.89
C GLN A 136 -30.40 -6.22 29.34
N GLY A 137 -30.11 -5.13 30.05
CA GLY A 137 -29.71 -5.18 31.46
C GLY A 137 -28.21 -5.37 31.72
N ASN A 138 -27.36 -5.30 30.69
CA ASN A 138 -25.91 -5.23 30.87
C ASN A 138 -25.49 -3.85 31.44
N PRO A 139 -24.75 -3.78 32.57
CA PRO A 139 -24.35 -2.52 33.18
C PRO A 139 -23.47 -1.63 32.29
N ASP A 140 -22.74 -2.18 31.32
CA ASP A 140 -21.77 -1.44 30.52
C ASP A 140 -22.29 -0.97 29.15
N THR A 141 -23.49 -1.40 28.72
CA THR A 141 -23.99 -1.09 27.36
C THR A 141 -25.52 -1.01 27.33
N LEU A 142 -26.04 0.19 27.06
CA LEU A 142 -27.48 0.41 26.85
C LEU A 142 -27.89 -0.05 25.44
N CYS A 143 -29.12 -0.55 25.32
CA CYS A 143 -29.72 -0.93 24.05
C CYS A 143 -31.23 -0.64 24.06
N MET A 144 -31.83 -0.54 22.87
CA MET A 144 -33.27 -0.27 22.72
C MET A 144 -34.08 -1.54 22.49
N ASP A 145 -35.13 -1.72 23.28
CA ASP A 145 -36.23 -2.64 23.01
C ASP A 145 -37.55 -1.85 23.07
N TYR A 146 -38.48 -2.15 22.17
CA TYR A 146 -39.79 -1.53 22.15
C TYR A 146 -40.71 -2.31 23.09
N ASN A 147 -41.04 -1.72 24.24
CA ASN A 147 -41.80 -2.40 25.29
C ASN A 147 -43.27 -2.56 24.87
N ARG A 148 -43.68 -3.75 24.40
CA ARG A 148 -45.08 -4.10 24.16
C ARG A 148 -45.73 -4.56 25.46
N THR A 149 -46.19 -3.63 26.30
CA THR A 149 -47.08 -3.96 27.42
C THR A 149 -48.55 -4.10 27.03
N ASP A 150 -48.94 -3.88 25.77
CA ASP A 150 -50.31 -4.09 25.30
C ASP A 150 -50.36 -5.01 24.06
N LEU A 151 -51.34 -5.91 24.03
CA LEU A 151 -51.58 -7.03 23.10
C LEU A 151 -50.92 -8.37 23.51
N THR A 152 -51.37 -8.89 24.65
CA THR A 152 -51.56 -10.34 24.83
C THR A 152 -52.51 -10.87 23.77
N THR A 153 -51.99 -11.69 22.85
CA THR A 153 -52.82 -12.69 22.18
C THR A 153 -52.02 -13.98 22.08
N VAL A 154 -52.63 -15.03 22.59
CA VAL A 154 -52.10 -16.36 22.91
C VAL A 154 -51.46 -17.03 21.69
N SER A 155 -50.26 -17.57 21.88
CA SER A 155 -49.55 -18.40 20.91
C SER A 155 -50.32 -19.72 20.62
N PRO A 156 -50.48 -20.15 19.36
CA PRO A 156 -50.95 -21.49 19.06
C PRO A 156 -49.83 -22.51 19.31
N VAL A 157 -50.08 -23.45 20.22
CA VAL A 157 -49.26 -24.65 20.42
C VAL A 157 -49.48 -25.59 19.22
N LEU A 158 -48.41 -25.93 18.51
CA LEU A 158 -48.43 -26.99 17.50
C LEU A 158 -48.08 -28.34 18.17
N PRO A 159 -48.87 -29.42 17.97
CA PRO A 159 -48.66 -30.68 18.68
C PRO A 159 -47.47 -31.50 18.15
N LYS A 160 -46.79 -32.15 19.07
CA LYS A 160 -45.72 -33.13 18.85
C LYS A 160 -46.31 -34.47 18.36
N PRO A 161 -45.75 -35.14 17.34
CA PRO A 161 -46.19 -36.49 16.98
C PRO A 161 -45.55 -37.54 17.89
N THR A 162 -46.37 -38.45 18.40
CA THR A 162 -45.99 -39.67 19.14
C THR A 162 -45.63 -40.81 18.20
N ASN A 163 -44.57 -41.55 18.54
CA ASN A 163 -44.19 -42.84 17.96
C ASN A 163 -45.23 -43.93 18.27
N TYR A 164 -45.50 -44.83 17.31
CA TYR A 164 -45.26 -46.30 17.36
C TYR A 164 -45.77 -46.96 16.04
N PRO A 165 -45.23 -48.12 15.61
CA PRO A 165 -45.31 -48.61 14.24
C PRO A 165 -46.35 -49.73 14.05
N ALA A 166 -46.84 -49.90 12.81
CA ALA A 166 -47.52 -51.12 12.39
C ALA A 166 -47.02 -51.57 11.00
N LYS A 167 -46.76 -52.88 10.94
CA LYS A 167 -46.19 -53.68 9.85
C LYS A 167 -47.20 -53.99 8.72
N PRO A 168 -46.79 -54.63 7.61
CA PRO A 168 -47.28 -54.36 6.26
C PRO A 168 -48.35 -55.35 5.79
N PHE A 169 -49.06 -54.98 4.72
CA PHE A 169 -49.76 -55.95 3.89
C PHE A 169 -49.55 -55.62 2.41
N ASN A 170 -49.05 -56.61 1.68
CA ASN A 170 -48.86 -56.62 0.24
C ASN A 170 -49.95 -57.54 -0.33
N PRO A 171 -50.49 -57.27 -1.54
CA PRO A 171 -50.24 -58.26 -2.58
C PRO A 171 -50.04 -57.69 -4.00
N HIS A 172 -49.07 -58.29 -4.69
CA HIS A 172 -48.91 -58.52 -6.14
C HIS A 172 -50.15 -58.18 -7.02
N LYS A 173 -50.07 -57.65 -8.26
CA LYS A 173 -49.33 -58.13 -9.43
C LYS A 173 -49.78 -57.33 -10.69
N ASN A 174 -48.84 -57.16 -11.62
CA ASN A 174 -48.95 -57.18 -13.10
C ASN A 174 -49.46 -55.99 -13.94
N LYS A 175 -48.49 -55.50 -14.75
CA LYS A 175 -48.44 -55.39 -16.23
C LYS A 175 -49.03 -54.17 -16.95
N ASN A 176 -48.09 -53.50 -17.63
CA ASN A 176 -48.09 -52.96 -19.00
C ASN A 176 -48.92 -51.71 -19.33
N GLY A 177 -48.21 -50.58 -19.44
CA GLY A 177 -48.11 -49.75 -20.65
C GLY A 177 -49.35 -48.98 -21.13
N HIS A 178 -49.37 -47.66 -20.88
CA HIS A 178 -49.25 -46.62 -21.93
C HIS A 178 -49.52 -45.21 -21.38
N SER A 179 -48.54 -44.33 -21.63
CA SER A 179 -48.69 -42.95 -22.12
C SER A 179 -49.63 -41.98 -21.38
N ARG A 180 -49.06 -40.98 -20.67
CA ARG A 180 -49.54 -39.58 -20.68
C ARG A 180 -48.47 -38.58 -20.20
N PRO A 181 -48.53 -37.31 -20.66
CA PRO A 181 -47.44 -36.34 -20.58
C PRO A 181 -47.53 -35.40 -19.36
N GLY A 182 -46.39 -34.78 -19.02
CA GLY A 182 -46.34 -33.44 -18.44
C GLY A 182 -46.41 -33.34 -16.91
N SER A 183 -45.25 -33.41 -16.25
CA SER A 183 -45.04 -32.64 -15.03
C SER A 183 -43.65 -31.99 -15.08
N ARG A 184 -43.61 -30.68 -14.83
CA ARG A 184 -42.42 -29.85 -14.83
C ARG A 184 -41.39 -30.43 -13.86
N LEU A 185 -40.24 -30.82 -14.40
CA LEU A 185 -39.03 -30.99 -13.62
C LEU A 185 -38.76 -29.70 -12.86
N LYS A 186 -38.60 -29.82 -11.54
CA LYS A 186 -37.79 -28.89 -10.75
C LYS A 186 -36.40 -28.79 -11.42
N PRO A 187 -35.77 -27.61 -11.51
CA PRO A 187 -34.40 -27.54 -12.01
C PRO A 187 -33.52 -28.43 -11.13
N PRO A 188 -32.64 -29.26 -11.72
CA PRO A 188 -31.75 -30.09 -10.93
C PRO A 188 -30.81 -29.19 -10.15
N MET A 189 -30.68 -29.50 -8.86
CA MET A 189 -29.54 -29.14 -8.03
C MET A 189 -28.27 -29.33 -8.86
N SER A 190 -27.50 -28.27 -9.09
CA SER A 190 -26.31 -28.32 -9.94
C SER A 190 -25.32 -29.33 -9.35
N THR A 191 -25.30 -30.52 -9.93
CA THR A 191 -24.12 -31.37 -9.98
C THR A 191 -22.96 -30.50 -10.42
N CYS A 192 -21.91 -30.39 -9.59
CA CYS A 192 -20.69 -29.69 -9.98
C CYS A 192 -20.18 -30.35 -11.27
N GLU A 193 -20.29 -29.68 -12.42
CA GLU A 193 -19.62 -30.14 -13.62
C GLU A 193 -18.11 -30.12 -13.33
N PRO A 194 -17.38 -31.21 -13.59
CA PRO A 194 -15.93 -31.24 -13.47
C PRO A 194 -15.33 -30.35 -14.58
N GLY A 195 -15.27 -29.05 -14.32
CA GLY A 195 -14.82 -28.05 -15.27
C GLY A 195 -14.31 -26.79 -14.59
N CYS A 196 -13.05 -26.47 -14.86
CA CYS A 196 -12.49 -25.14 -14.58
C CYS A 196 -13.08 -24.16 -15.59
N GLN A 197 -13.69 -23.06 -15.12
CA GLN A 197 -14.23 -22.01 -15.99
C GLN A 197 -13.85 -20.63 -15.45
N CYS A 198 -13.77 -19.61 -16.32
CA CYS A 198 -13.51 -18.24 -15.88
C CYS A 198 -14.73 -17.74 -15.11
N ARG A 199 -14.64 -17.65 -13.77
CA ARG A 199 -15.75 -17.27 -12.90
C ARG A 199 -15.62 -15.81 -12.49
N ALA A 200 -16.74 -15.10 -12.40
CA ALA A 200 -16.76 -13.76 -11.82
C ALA A 200 -16.16 -13.78 -10.41
N PRO A 201 -15.37 -12.77 -10.01
CA PRO A 201 -15.10 -11.49 -10.68
C PRO A 201 -13.99 -11.51 -11.75
N MET A 202 -13.44 -12.67 -12.13
CA MET A 202 -12.54 -12.74 -13.30
C MET A 202 -13.28 -12.37 -14.59
N VAL A 203 -12.53 -11.86 -15.55
CA VAL A 203 -13.07 -11.23 -16.75
C VAL A 203 -12.85 -12.16 -17.95
N GLN A 204 -13.95 -12.63 -18.54
CA GLN A 204 -13.89 -13.54 -19.69
C GLN A 204 -13.69 -12.75 -21.00
N VAL A 205 -12.66 -13.11 -21.76
CA VAL A 205 -12.32 -12.49 -23.04
C VAL A 205 -12.91 -13.33 -24.17
N ASN A 206 -14.13 -13.01 -24.59
CA ASN A 206 -14.89 -13.83 -25.54
C ASN A 206 -14.76 -13.40 -27.01
N SER A 207 -14.19 -12.22 -27.29
CA SER A 207 -14.13 -11.67 -28.64
C SER A 207 -12.77 -11.90 -29.28
N ASP A 208 -12.75 -12.53 -30.46
CA ASP A 208 -11.54 -12.66 -31.30
C ASP A 208 -10.92 -11.30 -31.67
N ARG A 209 -11.70 -10.20 -31.56
CA ARG A 209 -11.23 -8.83 -31.82
C ARG A 209 -10.42 -8.24 -30.67
N HIS A 210 -10.48 -8.86 -29.48
CA HIS A 210 -9.79 -8.36 -28.31
C HIS A 210 -8.29 -8.73 -28.38
N PRO A 211 -7.34 -7.80 -28.14
CA PRO A 211 -5.91 -8.08 -28.25
C PRO A 211 -5.41 -9.25 -27.40
N LEU A 212 -6.07 -9.47 -26.25
CA LEU A 212 -5.74 -10.53 -25.30
C LEU A 212 -6.33 -11.92 -25.64
N TYR A 213 -7.14 -12.02 -26.69
CA TYR A 213 -7.74 -13.29 -27.09
C TYR A 213 -6.65 -14.31 -27.49
N ASN A 214 -6.74 -15.51 -26.94
CA ASN A 214 -5.74 -16.59 -26.97
C ASN A 214 -4.34 -16.24 -26.43
N ARG A 215 -4.19 -15.11 -25.75
CA ARG A 215 -2.91 -14.68 -25.14
C ARG A 215 -2.93 -14.67 -23.62
N VAL A 216 -4.09 -14.41 -23.02
CA VAL A 216 -4.24 -14.36 -21.56
C VAL A 216 -4.69 -15.72 -21.01
N LYS A 217 -4.13 -16.08 -19.86
CA LYS A 217 -4.56 -17.24 -19.07
C LYS A 217 -4.43 -16.94 -17.58
N THR A 218 -5.42 -17.33 -16.79
CA THR A 218 -5.42 -17.21 -15.33
C THR A 218 -5.87 -18.55 -14.74
N GLY A 219 -5.08 -19.14 -13.84
CA GLY A 219 -5.42 -20.43 -13.24
C GLY A 219 -5.56 -21.58 -14.25
N GLN A 220 -4.73 -21.59 -15.30
CA GLN A 220 -4.77 -22.54 -16.44
C GLN A 220 -6.00 -22.41 -17.35
N ILE A 221 -6.83 -21.39 -17.17
CA ILE A 221 -8.00 -21.14 -18.01
C ILE A 221 -7.62 -20.12 -19.09
N PRO A 222 -7.68 -20.50 -20.39
CA PRO A 222 -7.43 -19.57 -21.48
C PRO A 222 -8.54 -18.52 -21.55
N ASN A 223 -8.22 -17.33 -22.07
CA ASN A 223 -9.17 -16.24 -22.27
C ASN A 223 -9.86 -15.77 -20.98
N CYS A 224 -9.17 -15.92 -19.85
CA CYS A 224 -9.58 -15.43 -18.55
C CYS A 224 -8.57 -14.39 -18.09
N ALA A 225 -9.04 -13.16 -17.87
CA ALA A 225 -8.23 -12.02 -17.46
C ALA A 225 -8.53 -11.61 -16.02
N MET A 226 -7.53 -11.06 -15.36
CA MET A 226 -7.61 -10.48 -14.03
C MET A 226 -8.35 -9.13 -14.09
N PRO A 227 -9.32 -8.88 -13.21
CA PRO A 227 -10.03 -7.60 -13.15
C PRO A 227 -9.09 -6.46 -12.73
N CYS A 228 -9.51 -5.22 -12.98
CA CYS A 228 -8.76 -4.00 -12.62
C CYS A 228 -8.40 -3.92 -11.12
N HIS A 229 -9.31 -4.36 -10.26
CA HIS A 229 -9.09 -4.46 -8.83
C HIS A 229 -8.96 -5.91 -8.38
N ASN A 230 -8.04 -6.18 -7.46
CA ASN A 230 -7.76 -7.54 -7.00
C ASN A 230 -9.04 -8.25 -6.49
N PRO A 231 -9.37 -9.44 -7.02
CA PRO A 231 -10.64 -10.13 -6.73
C PRO A 231 -10.68 -10.79 -5.34
N TYR A 232 -9.54 -10.93 -4.67
CA TYR A 232 -9.42 -11.62 -3.39
C TYR A 232 -9.60 -10.69 -2.19
N PHE A 233 -9.47 -9.38 -2.38
CA PHE A 233 -9.52 -8.38 -1.31
C PHE A 233 -10.79 -7.53 -1.34
N THR A 234 -11.31 -7.19 -0.16
CA THR A 234 -12.54 -6.42 0.00
C THR A 234 -12.34 -4.94 -0.36
N PRO A 235 -13.42 -4.18 -0.62
CA PRO A 235 -13.33 -2.74 -0.87
C PRO A 235 -12.63 -1.96 0.27
N GLU A 236 -12.83 -2.38 1.52
CA GLU A 236 -12.21 -1.76 2.70
C GLU A 236 -10.69 -2.02 2.70
N GLU A 237 -10.27 -3.26 2.41
CA GLU A 237 -8.85 -3.63 2.29
C GLU A 237 -8.16 -2.86 1.15
N ARG A 238 -8.84 -2.67 0.02
CA ARG A 238 -8.33 -1.86 -1.10
C ARG A 238 -8.17 -0.39 -0.71
N THR A 239 -9.13 0.16 0.02
CA THR A 239 -9.08 1.55 0.50
C THR A 239 -7.94 1.72 1.51
N PHE A 240 -7.79 0.78 2.44
CA PHE A 240 -6.68 0.76 3.38
C PHE A 240 -5.33 0.60 2.67
N THR A 241 -5.24 -0.25 1.64
CA THR A 241 -4.04 -0.38 0.80
C THR A 241 -3.64 0.96 0.18
N ALA A 242 -4.60 1.69 -0.37
CA ALA A 242 -4.36 2.99 -0.98
C ALA A 242 -3.84 4.01 0.05
N PHE A 243 -4.45 4.06 1.23
CA PHE A 243 -4.00 4.90 2.34
C PHE A 243 -2.59 4.51 2.82
N TRP A 244 -2.34 3.21 3.01
CA TRP A 244 -1.09 2.66 3.51
C TRP A 244 0.09 3.00 2.60
N ILE A 245 -0.03 2.68 1.31
CA ILE A 245 0.98 3.02 0.30
C ILE A 245 1.14 4.54 0.22
N GLY A 246 0.03 5.28 0.30
CA GLY A 246 0.04 6.73 0.27
C GLY A 246 0.86 7.36 1.39
N LEU A 247 0.56 7.01 2.64
CA LEU A 247 1.26 7.50 3.83
C LEU A 247 2.77 7.23 3.73
N TRP A 248 3.15 5.97 3.48
CA TRP A 248 4.57 5.59 3.45
C TRP A 248 5.32 6.18 2.26
N SER A 249 4.66 6.38 1.12
CA SER A 249 5.30 7.02 -0.05
C SER A 249 5.60 8.49 0.20
N VAL A 250 4.70 9.23 0.84
CA VAL A 250 4.90 10.64 1.20
C VAL A 250 6.01 10.77 2.25
N LEU A 251 6.00 9.93 3.30
CA LEU A 251 7.08 9.93 4.31
C LEU A 251 8.43 9.59 3.70
N CYS A 252 8.49 8.60 2.81
CA CYS A 252 9.69 8.24 2.07
C CYS A 252 10.17 9.39 1.18
N PHE A 253 9.27 10.06 0.45
CA PHE A 253 9.62 11.20 -0.41
C PHE A 253 10.21 12.35 0.41
N VAL A 254 9.55 12.78 1.50
CA VAL A 254 10.04 13.88 2.34
C VAL A 254 11.41 13.56 2.93
N SER A 255 11.58 12.34 3.46
CA SER A 255 12.84 11.86 4.02
C SER A 255 13.98 11.86 2.99
N THR A 256 13.74 11.25 1.83
CA THR A 256 14.76 11.11 0.78
C THR A 256 15.06 12.43 0.07
N PHE A 257 14.06 13.30 -0.12
CA PHE A 257 14.24 14.64 -0.65
C PHE A 257 15.13 15.48 0.28
N ALA A 258 14.88 15.46 1.58
CA ALA A 258 15.71 16.18 2.56
C ALA A 258 17.17 15.70 2.53
N THR A 259 17.39 14.40 2.35
CA THR A 259 18.72 13.81 2.14
C THR A 259 19.41 14.34 0.90
N VAL A 260 18.74 14.24 -0.26
CA VAL A 260 19.30 14.67 -1.55
C VAL A 260 19.57 16.17 -1.54
N ALA A 261 18.64 16.97 -1.03
CA ALA A 261 18.82 18.42 -0.88
C ALA A 261 20.00 18.76 0.04
N THR A 262 20.18 18.06 1.16
CA THR A 262 21.34 18.25 2.04
C THR A 262 22.65 17.96 1.31
N PHE A 263 22.70 16.93 0.48
CA PHE A 263 23.87 16.63 -0.35
C PHE A 263 24.13 17.71 -1.41
N LEU A 264 23.08 18.23 -2.07
CA LEU A 264 23.23 19.28 -3.07
C LEU A 264 23.72 20.61 -2.46
N ILE A 265 23.36 20.89 -1.21
CA ILE A 265 23.85 22.06 -0.45
C ILE A 265 25.33 21.92 -0.11
N ASP A 266 25.77 20.72 0.28
CA ASP A 266 27.15 20.45 0.71
C ASP A 266 27.64 19.09 0.16
N MET A 267 28.09 19.12 -1.09
CA MET A 267 28.56 17.92 -1.80
C MET A 267 29.91 17.41 -1.28
N GLU A 268 30.75 18.28 -0.73
CA GLU A 268 32.10 17.93 -0.27
C GLU A 268 32.08 17.13 1.04
N ARG A 269 31.01 17.28 1.83
CA ARG A 269 30.80 16.57 3.08
C ARG A 269 30.68 15.05 2.91
N PHE A 270 30.09 14.57 1.82
CA PHE A 270 29.75 13.16 1.64
C PHE A 270 30.72 12.45 0.69
N LYS A 271 31.86 12.05 1.25
CA LYS A 271 32.90 11.27 0.53
C LYS A 271 32.57 9.77 0.58
N TYR A 272 33.21 8.98 -0.30
CA TYR A 272 33.20 7.53 -0.13
C TYR A 272 33.80 7.16 1.23
N PRO A 273 33.32 6.12 1.92
CA PRO A 273 32.30 5.14 1.50
C PRO A 273 30.83 5.51 1.80
N GLU A 274 30.54 6.71 2.30
CA GLU A 274 29.16 7.13 2.65
C GLU A 274 28.32 7.54 1.43
N ARG A 275 28.97 8.02 0.38
CA ARG A 275 28.34 8.57 -0.83
C ARG A 275 27.25 7.67 -1.48
N PRO A 276 27.38 6.33 -1.56
CA PRO A 276 26.32 5.45 -2.05
C PRO A 276 24.96 5.62 -1.34
N ILE A 277 24.92 6.00 -0.06
CA ILE A 277 23.67 6.23 0.69
C ILE A 277 22.84 7.36 0.06
N ILE A 278 23.51 8.37 -0.51
CA ILE A 278 22.85 9.49 -1.20
C ILE A 278 22.19 9.02 -2.49
N PHE A 279 22.90 8.23 -3.30
CA PHE A 279 22.35 7.70 -4.56
C PHE A 279 21.21 6.71 -4.30
N LEU A 280 21.32 5.89 -3.25
CA LEU A 280 20.25 5.03 -2.77
C LEU A 280 19.01 5.86 -2.39
N SER A 281 19.19 6.95 -1.65
CA SER A 281 18.10 7.87 -1.29
C SER A 281 17.49 8.54 -2.52
N ALA A 282 18.30 8.95 -3.50
CA ALA A 282 17.80 9.51 -4.76
C ALA A 282 16.95 8.50 -5.53
N CYS A 283 17.34 7.21 -5.54
CA CYS A 283 16.51 6.17 -6.14
C CYS A 283 15.15 6.04 -5.43
N TYR A 284 15.13 6.01 -4.09
CA TYR A 284 13.88 5.94 -3.33
C TYR A 284 13.01 7.20 -3.43
N MET A 285 13.61 8.37 -3.68
CA MET A 285 12.86 9.57 -4.04
C MET A 285 12.06 9.37 -5.33
N PHE A 286 12.64 8.76 -6.37
CA PHE A 286 11.89 8.45 -7.60
C PHE A 286 10.90 7.29 -7.45
N VAL A 287 11.24 6.26 -6.68
CA VAL A 287 10.30 5.17 -6.35
C VAL A 287 9.07 5.72 -5.63
N SER A 288 9.26 6.60 -4.65
CA SER A 288 8.13 7.25 -3.95
C SER A 288 7.31 8.15 -4.88
N VAL A 289 7.94 8.89 -5.79
CA VAL A 289 7.23 9.64 -6.85
C VAL A 289 6.35 8.71 -7.69
N GLY A 290 6.81 7.50 -8.04
CA GLY A 290 6.00 6.51 -8.75
C GLY A 290 4.70 6.15 -8.03
N TYR A 291 4.77 5.91 -6.72
CA TYR A 291 3.57 5.68 -5.89
C TYR A 291 2.69 6.93 -5.75
N ILE A 292 3.29 8.12 -5.63
CA ILE A 292 2.55 9.39 -5.56
C ILE A 292 1.81 9.69 -6.87
N VAL A 293 2.42 9.41 -8.02
CA VAL A 293 1.76 9.52 -9.33
C VAL A 293 0.51 8.67 -9.36
N ARG A 294 0.56 7.43 -8.86
CA ARG A 294 -0.62 6.57 -8.70
C ARG A 294 -1.68 7.21 -7.80
N LEU A 295 -1.31 7.82 -6.67
CA LEU A 295 -2.28 8.45 -5.76
C LEU A 295 -3.02 9.62 -6.42
N ILE A 296 -2.31 10.43 -7.20
CA ILE A 296 -2.87 11.63 -7.85
C ILE A 296 -3.69 11.24 -9.10
N ALA A 297 -3.17 10.34 -9.93
CA ALA A 297 -3.83 9.94 -11.17
C ALA A 297 -5.02 9.00 -10.94
N GLY A 298 -4.96 8.19 -9.89
CA GLY A 298 -5.94 7.15 -9.59
C GLY A 298 -5.50 5.77 -10.11
N HIS A 299 -6.04 4.73 -9.47
CA HIS A 299 -5.75 3.31 -9.75
C HIS A 299 -6.05 2.93 -11.21
N GLU A 300 -7.27 3.25 -11.65
CA GLU A 300 -7.81 2.85 -12.96
C GLU A 300 -6.96 3.42 -14.11
N LYS A 301 -6.61 4.71 -14.04
CA LYS A 301 -5.85 5.40 -15.10
C LYS A 301 -4.41 4.93 -15.25
N VAL A 302 -3.85 4.34 -14.20
CA VAL A 302 -2.45 3.88 -14.19
C VAL A 302 -2.36 2.40 -14.54
N ALA A 303 -3.15 1.55 -13.90
CA ALA A 303 -2.94 0.10 -13.95
C ALA A 303 -3.97 -0.66 -14.79
N CYS A 304 -5.06 -0.01 -15.22
CA CYS A 304 -6.17 -0.67 -15.90
C CYS A 304 -6.32 -0.22 -17.34
N ASN A 305 -6.88 -1.10 -18.17
CA ASN A 305 -7.28 -0.77 -19.53
C ASN A 305 -8.77 -1.07 -19.71
N ARG A 306 -9.46 -0.21 -20.46
CA ARG A 306 -10.86 -0.39 -20.82
C ARG A 306 -10.95 -0.48 -22.34
N GLU A 307 -11.22 -1.67 -22.83
CA GLU A 307 -11.26 -1.97 -24.26
C GLU A 307 -12.52 -2.78 -24.57
N TYR A 308 -13.28 -2.40 -25.61
CA TYR A 308 -14.54 -3.06 -26.01
C TYR A 308 -15.54 -3.32 -24.86
N ASP A 309 -15.73 -2.33 -23.98
CA ASP A 309 -16.60 -2.40 -22.78
C ASP A 309 -16.22 -3.47 -21.73
N VAL A 310 -15.00 -3.99 -21.82
CA VAL A 310 -14.42 -4.88 -20.82
C VAL A 310 -13.29 -4.14 -20.10
N GLU A 311 -13.39 -4.03 -18.78
CA GLU A 311 -12.36 -3.44 -17.93
C GLU A 311 -11.54 -4.55 -17.26
N HIS A 312 -10.23 -4.52 -17.50
CA HIS A 312 -9.29 -5.50 -16.96
C HIS A 312 -7.96 -4.83 -16.58
N ILE A 313 -7.11 -5.55 -15.85
CA ILE A 313 -5.76 -5.07 -15.54
C ILE A 313 -4.92 -4.97 -16.82
N HIS A 314 -3.95 -4.08 -16.88
CA HIS A 314 -3.07 -3.93 -18.03
C HIS A 314 -2.09 -5.11 -18.19
N TYR A 315 -1.89 -5.62 -19.41
CA TYR A 315 -1.10 -6.84 -19.69
C TYR A 315 0.09 -6.66 -20.65
N GLU A 316 0.10 -5.63 -21.51
CA GLU A 316 1.13 -5.41 -22.53
C GLU A 316 1.55 -3.93 -22.50
N THR A 317 2.79 -3.59 -22.85
CA THR A 317 3.28 -2.19 -22.85
C THR A 317 2.54 -1.21 -23.76
N THR A 318 1.71 -1.72 -24.68
CA THR A 318 0.87 -0.96 -25.60
C THR A 318 -0.33 -0.39 -24.83
N GLY A 319 -0.11 0.73 -24.13
CA GLY A 319 -1.10 1.30 -23.22
C GLY A 319 -0.89 2.78 -22.86
N PRO A 320 -1.54 3.25 -21.78
CA PRO A 320 -1.39 4.61 -21.29
C PRO A 320 0.07 4.91 -20.94
N ALA A 321 0.60 6.04 -21.43
CA ALA A 321 1.96 6.48 -21.11
C ALA A 321 2.22 6.54 -19.59
N LEU A 322 1.18 6.78 -18.78
CA LEU A 322 1.25 6.78 -17.32
C LEU A 322 1.72 5.44 -16.73
N CYS A 323 1.25 4.32 -17.28
CA CYS A 323 1.68 2.99 -16.84
C CYS A 323 3.18 2.80 -17.04
N THR A 324 3.69 3.12 -18.22
CA THR A 324 5.13 3.04 -18.52
C THR A 324 5.95 3.98 -17.65
N ILE A 325 5.48 5.22 -17.40
CA ILE A 325 6.16 6.17 -16.51
C ILE A 325 6.26 5.62 -15.09
N VAL A 326 5.15 5.09 -14.54
CA VAL A 326 5.13 4.50 -13.19
C VAL A 326 6.04 3.28 -13.11
N PHE A 327 6.02 2.43 -14.15
CA PHE A 327 6.96 1.31 -14.26
C PHE A 327 8.42 1.77 -14.21
N LEU A 328 8.81 2.77 -15.01
CA LEU A 328 10.17 3.29 -15.00
C LEU A 328 10.53 3.89 -13.63
N LEU A 329 9.64 4.67 -13.01
CA LEU A 329 9.89 5.26 -11.70
C LEU A 329 10.12 4.21 -10.59
N ILE A 330 9.37 3.11 -10.62
CA ILE A 330 9.42 2.09 -9.55
C ILE A 330 10.48 1.02 -9.87
N TYR A 331 10.45 0.43 -11.07
CA TYR A 331 11.32 -0.69 -11.43
C TYR A 331 12.77 -0.28 -11.68
N PHE A 332 13.03 0.72 -12.52
CA PHE A 332 14.40 1.13 -12.84
C PHE A 332 15.13 1.59 -11.58
N PHE A 333 14.52 2.51 -10.82
CA PHE A 333 15.13 3.04 -9.60
C PHE A 333 15.16 2.02 -8.45
N GLY A 334 14.18 1.11 -8.34
CA GLY A 334 14.23 0.01 -7.37
C GLY A 334 15.36 -1.01 -7.66
N MET A 335 15.64 -1.27 -8.94
CA MET A 335 16.77 -2.11 -9.33
C MET A 335 18.10 -1.38 -9.11
N ALA A 336 18.16 -0.09 -9.45
CA ALA A 336 19.34 0.74 -9.20
C ALA A 336 19.66 0.85 -7.69
N SER A 337 18.65 1.03 -6.84
CA SER A 337 18.85 1.11 -5.38
C SER A 337 19.45 -0.19 -4.82
N SER A 338 19.01 -1.34 -5.31
CA SER A 338 19.54 -2.65 -4.92
C SER A 338 21.03 -2.79 -5.29
N ILE A 339 21.44 -2.30 -6.46
CA ILE A 339 22.86 -2.29 -6.86
C ILE A 339 23.66 -1.27 -6.03
N TRP A 340 23.09 -0.10 -5.75
CA TRP A 340 23.72 0.87 -4.85
C TRP A 340 23.94 0.33 -3.44
N TRP A 341 23.05 -0.52 -2.94
CA TRP A 341 23.27 -1.23 -1.68
C TRP A 341 24.40 -2.27 -1.77
N VAL A 342 24.54 -2.99 -2.89
CA VAL A 342 25.71 -3.88 -3.11
C VAL A 342 27.00 -3.07 -3.15
N ILE A 343 27.00 -1.92 -3.82
CA ILE A 343 28.16 -1.00 -3.86
C ILE A 343 28.46 -0.44 -2.46
N LEU A 344 27.44 -0.09 -1.67
CA LEU A 344 27.62 0.32 -0.28
C LEU A 344 28.27 -0.79 0.55
N SER A 345 27.82 -2.03 0.40
CA SER A 345 28.40 -3.20 1.09
C SER A 345 29.85 -3.45 0.67
N LEU A 346 30.15 -3.35 -0.63
CA LEU A 346 31.50 -3.48 -1.17
C LEU A 346 32.43 -2.38 -0.65
N THR A 347 32.03 -1.11 -0.78
CA THR A 347 32.86 0.03 -0.34
C THR A 347 33.06 0.04 1.17
N TRP A 348 32.07 -0.41 1.94
CA TRP A 348 32.22 -0.67 3.36
C TRP A 348 33.25 -1.77 3.63
N PHE A 349 33.19 -2.91 2.92
CA PHE A 349 34.21 -3.97 3.05
C PHE A 349 35.61 -3.49 2.66
N LEU A 350 35.77 -2.72 1.59
CA LEU A 350 37.07 -2.18 1.16
C LEU A 350 37.65 -1.23 2.23
N ALA A 351 36.82 -0.37 2.81
CA ALA A 351 37.24 0.49 3.91
C ALA A 351 37.56 -0.31 5.19
N ALA A 352 36.73 -1.30 5.52
CA ALA A 352 36.76 -2.05 6.77
C ALA A 352 37.76 -3.20 6.83
N GLY A 353 37.75 -4.05 5.83
CA GLY A 353 38.65 -5.20 5.75
C GLY A 353 39.97 -4.86 5.09
N MET A 354 39.92 -4.14 3.96
CA MET A 354 41.11 -3.85 3.17
C MET A 354 41.79 -2.52 3.55
N LYS A 355 41.20 -1.76 4.48
CA LYS A 355 41.72 -0.46 4.97
C LYS A 355 41.92 0.58 3.86
N TRP A 356 41.11 0.54 2.82
CA TRP A 356 41.19 1.52 1.73
C TRP A 356 40.77 2.91 2.23
N GLY A 357 41.53 3.93 1.84
CA GLY A 357 41.18 5.33 2.07
C GLY A 357 40.07 5.80 1.11
N ASN A 358 39.45 6.93 1.45
CA ASN A 358 38.34 7.49 0.68
C ASN A 358 38.74 7.84 -0.77
N GLU A 359 39.99 8.29 -0.99
CA GLU A 359 40.53 8.62 -2.31
C GLU A 359 40.72 7.37 -3.18
N ALA A 360 41.22 6.28 -2.58
CA ALA A 360 41.41 5.00 -3.27
C ALA A 360 40.08 4.38 -3.69
N ILE A 361 39.01 4.55 -2.91
CA ILE A 361 37.67 4.10 -3.31
C ILE A 361 37.09 5.04 -4.38
N ALA A 362 37.29 6.35 -4.23
CA ALA A 362 36.75 7.35 -5.14
C ALA A 362 37.32 7.24 -6.56
N SER A 363 38.58 6.78 -6.73
CA SER A 363 39.18 6.58 -8.05
C SER A 363 38.43 5.55 -8.91
N TYR A 364 37.72 4.59 -8.28
CA TYR A 364 36.89 3.59 -8.98
C TYR A 364 35.41 4.00 -9.13
N SER A 365 35.04 5.22 -8.73
CA SER A 365 33.64 5.67 -8.75
C SER A 365 32.95 5.55 -10.11
N GLN A 366 33.68 5.72 -11.21
CA GLN A 366 33.16 5.57 -12.57
C GLN A 366 32.58 4.16 -12.81
N TYR A 367 33.24 3.11 -12.32
CA TYR A 367 32.77 1.73 -12.46
C TYR A 367 31.53 1.47 -11.62
N PHE A 368 31.45 2.04 -10.42
CA PHE A 368 30.28 1.93 -9.56
C PHE A 368 29.04 2.55 -10.23
N HIS A 369 29.19 3.75 -10.79
CA HIS A 369 28.12 4.41 -11.53
C HIS A 369 27.74 3.66 -12.80
N LEU A 370 28.71 3.16 -13.56
CA LEU A 370 28.46 2.37 -14.75
C LEU A 370 27.59 1.14 -14.42
N ALA A 371 27.97 0.36 -13.40
CA ALA A 371 27.21 -0.80 -12.98
C ALA A 371 25.80 -0.45 -12.47
N ALA A 372 25.68 0.57 -11.61
CA ALA A 372 24.43 0.96 -10.99
C ALA A 372 23.39 1.52 -11.97
N TRP A 373 23.81 2.09 -13.10
CA TRP A 373 22.91 2.67 -14.08
C TRP A 373 22.72 1.81 -15.32
N LEU A 374 23.79 1.18 -15.83
CA LEU A 374 23.70 0.38 -17.05
C LEU A 374 22.90 -0.90 -16.83
N ILE A 375 23.11 -1.61 -15.71
CA ILE A 375 22.43 -2.88 -15.45
C ILE A 375 20.90 -2.68 -15.35
N PRO A 376 20.37 -1.73 -14.55
CA PRO A 376 18.92 -1.46 -14.53
C PRO A 376 18.40 -0.92 -15.86
N SER A 377 19.20 -0.14 -16.61
CA SER A 377 18.82 0.34 -17.94
C SER A 377 18.59 -0.82 -18.90
N MET A 378 19.57 -1.72 -19.03
CA MET A 378 19.46 -2.90 -19.88
C MET A 378 18.27 -3.77 -19.48
N LYS A 379 18.05 -3.98 -18.18
CA LYS A 379 16.88 -4.72 -17.67
C LYS A 379 15.56 -4.04 -18.04
N SER A 380 15.47 -2.72 -17.89
CA SER A 380 14.24 -1.97 -18.19
C SER A 380 13.95 -1.98 -19.70
N ILE A 381 14.99 -1.81 -20.53
CA ILE A 381 14.87 -1.91 -21.99
C ILE A 381 14.42 -3.31 -22.39
N ALA A 382 14.98 -4.37 -21.79
CA ALA A 382 14.57 -5.74 -22.07
C ALA A 382 13.10 -5.99 -21.72
N VAL A 383 12.63 -5.52 -20.55
CA VAL A 383 11.22 -5.64 -20.15
C VAL A 383 10.29 -4.91 -21.12
N LEU A 384 10.67 -3.70 -21.55
CA LEU A 384 9.89 -2.93 -22.54
C LEU A 384 9.89 -3.59 -23.92
N ALA A 385 11.05 -4.07 -24.39
CA ALA A 385 11.17 -4.76 -25.67
C ALA A 385 10.36 -6.06 -25.73
N LEU A 386 10.25 -6.76 -24.59
CA LEU A 386 9.44 -7.97 -24.44
C LEU A 386 7.97 -7.67 -24.11
N SER A 387 7.55 -6.39 -24.13
CA SER A 387 6.20 -5.95 -23.79
C SER A 387 5.67 -6.54 -22.47
N SER A 388 6.57 -6.71 -21.50
CA SER A 388 6.32 -7.46 -20.27
C SER A 388 5.98 -6.55 -19.08
N VAL A 389 5.50 -5.33 -19.34
CA VAL A 389 5.01 -4.42 -18.30
C VAL A 389 3.52 -4.65 -18.11
N ASP A 390 3.12 -4.85 -16.87
CA ASP A 390 1.78 -5.25 -16.51
C ASP A 390 1.31 -4.61 -15.20
N GLY A 391 0.01 -4.37 -15.10
CA GLY A 391 -0.59 -3.70 -13.96
C GLY A 391 -0.64 -4.58 -12.70
N ASP A 392 -0.45 -3.96 -11.54
CA ASP A 392 -0.66 -4.55 -10.22
C ASP A 392 -2.07 -4.22 -9.74
N ALA A 393 -2.93 -5.22 -9.67
CA ALA A 393 -4.32 -5.08 -9.24
C ALA A 393 -4.47 -4.72 -7.74
N VAL A 394 -3.41 -4.85 -6.95
CA VAL A 394 -3.40 -4.51 -5.51
C VAL A 394 -2.97 -3.05 -5.32
N ALA A 395 -1.78 -2.68 -5.77
CA ALA A 395 -1.25 -1.33 -5.58
C ALA A 395 -1.74 -0.31 -6.61
N GLY A 396 -2.25 -0.73 -7.76
CA GLY A 396 -2.66 0.17 -8.85
C GLY A 396 -1.49 0.85 -9.56
N ILE A 397 -0.34 0.19 -9.58
CA ILE A 397 0.86 0.62 -10.29
C ILE A 397 1.14 -0.30 -11.47
N CYS A 398 2.09 0.06 -12.32
CA CYS A 398 2.63 -0.85 -13.31
C CYS A 398 4.01 -1.35 -12.91
N TYR A 399 4.23 -2.65 -13.08
CA TYR A 399 5.47 -3.33 -12.76
C TYR A 399 5.71 -4.46 -13.77
N VAL A 400 6.67 -5.35 -13.52
CA VAL A 400 6.89 -6.55 -14.34
C VAL A 400 6.64 -7.80 -13.52
N GLY A 401 5.89 -8.74 -14.09
CA GLY A 401 5.68 -10.07 -13.50
C GLY A 401 4.54 -10.13 -12.48
N ASN A 402 3.59 -9.18 -12.52
CA ASN A 402 2.36 -9.27 -11.73
C ASN A 402 1.41 -10.36 -12.27
N GLN A 403 1.38 -10.55 -13.58
CA GLN A 403 0.51 -11.49 -14.31
C GLN A 403 1.28 -12.70 -14.86
N ASN A 404 2.61 -12.62 -14.98
CA ASN A 404 3.44 -13.69 -15.53
C ASN A 404 4.57 -14.09 -14.57
N LEU A 405 4.56 -15.36 -14.13
CA LEU A 405 5.54 -15.90 -13.17
C LEU A 405 6.95 -16.03 -13.74
N ASP A 406 7.12 -16.25 -15.05
CA ASP A 406 8.44 -16.34 -15.67
C ASP A 406 9.12 -14.97 -15.73
N ASN A 407 8.33 -13.92 -16.03
CA ASN A 407 8.79 -12.55 -15.96
C ASN A 407 9.13 -12.14 -14.51
N LEU A 408 8.31 -12.53 -13.53
CA LEU A 408 8.60 -12.32 -12.11
C LEU A 408 9.93 -12.95 -11.70
N ARG A 409 10.16 -14.21 -12.10
CA ARG A 409 11.40 -14.96 -11.82
C ARG A 409 12.61 -14.30 -12.44
N GLY A 410 12.55 -14.02 -13.75
CA GLY A 410 13.69 -13.54 -14.52
C GLY A 410 14.05 -12.09 -14.24
N PHE A 411 13.06 -11.20 -14.19
CA PHE A 411 13.32 -9.75 -14.09
C PHE A 411 13.37 -9.24 -12.65
N VAL A 412 12.70 -9.90 -11.71
CA VAL A 412 12.58 -9.41 -10.32
C VAL A 412 13.30 -10.32 -9.35
N LEU A 413 12.85 -11.56 -9.18
CA LEU A 413 13.29 -12.43 -8.09
C LEU A 413 14.76 -12.83 -8.23
N ALA A 414 15.18 -13.35 -9.38
CA ALA A 414 16.57 -13.81 -9.57
C ALA A 414 17.60 -12.68 -9.39
N PRO A 415 17.41 -11.48 -9.98
CA PRO A 415 18.29 -10.33 -9.73
C PRO A 415 18.33 -9.91 -8.26
N LEU A 416 17.19 -9.84 -7.57
CA LEU A 416 17.15 -9.46 -6.16
C LEU A 416 17.89 -10.47 -5.27
N VAL A 417 17.72 -11.77 -5.53
CA VAL A 417 18.46 -12.83 -4.82
C VAL A 417 19.96 -12.73 -5.07
N ILE A 418 20.38 -12.50 -6.32
CA ILE A 418 21.80 -12.33 -6.67
C ILE A 418 22.39 -11.11 -5.96
N TYR A 419 21.70 -9.96 -5.99
CA TYR A 419 22.16 -8.75 -5.32
C TYR A 419 22.26 -8.97 -3.81
N LEU A 420 21.22 -9.52 -3.19
CA LEU A 420 21.20 -9.85 -1.76
C LEU A 420 22.34 -10.79 -1.36
N PHE A 421 22.58 -11.84 -2.14
CA PHE A 421 23.69 -12.77 -1.90
C PHE A 421 25.05 -12.06 -1.99
N ILE A 422 25.31 -11.31 -3.07
CA ILE A 422 26.60 -10.62 -3.25
C ILE A 422 26.83 -9.58 -2.13
N GLY A 423 25.82 -8.76 -1.82
CA GLY A 423 25.96 -7.74 -0.78
C GLY A 423 26.14 -8.34 0.61
N THR A 424 25.41 -9.41 0.95
CA THR A 424 25.59 -10.12 2.23
C THR A 424 26.96 -10.79 2.33
N MET A 425 27.52 -11.33 1.24
CA MET A 425 28.89 -11.84 1.23
C MET A 425 29.92 -10.76 1.58
N PHE A 426 29.80 -9.56 1.00
CA PHE A 426 30.68 -8.43 1.37
C PHE A 426 30.49 -7.99 2.82
N LEU A 427 29.25 -7.97 3.31
CA LEU A 427 28.97 -7.65 4.72
C LEU A 427 29.63 -8.65 5.67
N LEU A 428 29.47 -9.96 5.43
CA LEU A 428 30.09 -10.98 6.26
C LEU A 428 31.62 -10.88 6.24
N ALA A 429 32.22 -10.70 5.05
CA ALA A 429 33.66 -10.51 4.91
C ALA A 429 34.16 -9.27 5.67
N GLY A 430 33.42 -8.16 5.63
CA GLY A 430 33.77 -6.94 6.34
C GLY A 430 33.62 -7.06 7.85
N PHE A 431 32.58 -7.75 8.36
CA PHE A 431 32.43 -8.03 9.79
C PHE A 431 33.58 -8.90 10.29
N VAL A 432 33.88 -10.01 9.61
CA VAL A 432 34.99 -10.91 9.98
C VAL A 432 36.32 -10.13 10.03
N SER A 433 36.56 -9.27 9.04
CA SER A 433 37.79 -8.48 8.98
C SER A 433 37.88 -7.43 10.10
N LEU A 434 36.77 -6.76 10.43
CA LEU A 434 36.70 -5.82 11.56
C LEU A 434 36.96 -6.51 12.90
N PHE A 435 36.38 -7.68 13.14
CA PHE A 435 36.60 -8.44 14.37
C PHE A 435 38.05 -8.91 14.51
N ARG A 436 38.68 -9.35 13.40
CA ARG A 436 40.09 -9.76 13.37
C ARG A 436 41.05 -8.59 13.66
N ILE A 437 40.71 -7.40 13.19
CA ILE A 437 41.51 -6.19 13.43
C ILE A 437 41.31 -5.71 14.87
N ARG A 438 40.08 -5.69 15.37
CA ARG A 438 39.76 -5.22 16.72
C ARG A 438 40.30 -6.14 17.82
N SER A 439 40.41 -7.44 17.56
CA SER A 439 41.07 -8.38 18.48
C SER A 439 42.58 -8.14 18.60
N VAL A 440 43.22 -7.58 17.56
CA VAL A 440 44.67 -7.30 17.53
C VAL A 440 45.00 -5.86 17.96
N ILE A 441 44.13 -4.88 17.70
CA ILE A 441 44.40 -3.43 17.92
C ILE A 441 44.10 -2.93 19.35
N LYS A 442 43.65 -3.79 20.26
CA LYS A 442 43.37 -3.42 21.67
C LYS A 442 44.61 -2.91 22.47
N GLN A 443 45.77 -2.77 21.83
CA GLN A 443 47.04 -2.32 22.41
C GLN A 443 47.55 -0.92 21.99
N GLY A 444 46.87 -0.14 21.13
CA GLY A 444 47.32 1.26 20.95
C GLY A 444 46.58 2.15 19.95
N GLY A 445 46.02 3.27 20.43
CA GLY A 445 45.91 4.53 19.67
C GLY A 445 44.55 5.23 19.66
N THR A 446 44.51 6.49 20.12
CA THR A 446 43.33 7.37 20.23
C THR A 446 42.91 8.10 18.93
N LYS A 447 43.68 8.00 17.82
CA LYS A 447 43.40 8.70 16.55
C LYS A 447 42.49 7.91 15.59
N THR A 448 42.35 6.60 15.74
CA THR A 448 41.54 5.74 14.87
C THR A 448 40.05 5.69 15.24
N ASP A 449 39.69 6.14 16.44
CA ASP A 449 38.33 6.07 17.01
C ASP A 449 37.25 6.72 16.14
N LYS A 450 37.56 7.84 15.47
CA LYS A 450 36.57 8.54 14.63
C LYS A 450 36.23 7.75 13.38
N LEU A 451 37.26 7.20 12.72
CA LEU A 451 37.11 6.38 11.52
C LEU A 451 36.43 5.04 11.87
N GLU A 452 36.82 4.41 12.97
CA GLU A 452 36.19 3.18 13.48
C GLU A 452 34.71 3.39 13.80
N LYS A 453 34.36 4.47 14.52
CA LYS A 453 32.95 4.82 14.81
C LYS A 453 32.14 5.02 13.53
N LEU A 454 32.72 5.70 12.53
CA LEU A 454 32.06 5.88 11.25
C LEU A 454 31.80 4.54 10.54
N MET A 455 32.79 3.66 10.52
CA MET A 455 32.70 2.36 9.85
C MET A 455 31.73 1.40 10.55
N ILE A 456 31.70 1.38 11.89
CA ILE A 456 30.70 0.64 12.66
C ILE A 456 29.30 1.16 12.33
N ARG A 457 29.13 2.49 12.30
CA ARG A 457 27.85 3.12 11.98
C ARG A 457 27.37 2.71 10.58
N ILE A 458 28.24 2.78 9.57
CA ILE A 458 27.90 2.40 8.19
C ILE A 458 27.56 0.91 8.13
N GLY A 459 28.31 0.06 8.83
CA GLY A 459 28.03 -1.38 8.90
C GLY A 459 26.65 -1.68 9.47
N ILE A 460 26.24 -0.99 10.54
CA ILE A 460 24.89 -1.09 11.12
C ILE A 460 23.83 -0.68 10.10
N PHE A 461 24.02 0.44 9.41
CA PHE A 461 23.07 0.92 8.40
C PHE A 461 22.91 -0.09 7.25
N THR A 462 24.00 -0.66 6.75
CA THR A 462 23.96 -1.63 5.66
C THR A 462 23.29 -2.95 6.08
N VAL A 463 23.46 -3.38 7.35
CA VAL A 463 22.73 -4.52 7.92
C VAL A 463 21.23 -4.22 8.09
N LEU A 464 20.88 -3.00 8.51
CA LEU A 464 19.48 -2.59 8.62
C LEU A 464 18.77 -2.63 7.27
N TYR A 465 19.45 -2.32 6.15
CA TYR A 465 18.88 -2.49 4.80
C TYR A 465 18.65 -3.96 4.42
N THR A 466 19.53 -4.87 4.87
CA THR A 466 19.40 -6.31 4.56
C THR A 466 18.04 -6.85 5.02
N VAL A 467 17.50 -6.36 6.14
CA VAL A 467 16.22 -6.83 6.70
C VAL A 467 15.02 -6.53 5.77
N PRO A 468 14.76 -5.29 5.32
CA PRO A 468 13.75 -5.05 4.30
C PRO A 468 13.98 -5.83 3.00
N ALA A 469 15.23 -5.94 2.54
CA ALA A 469 15.54 -6.65 1.30
C ALA A 469 15.22 -8.15 1.37
N THR A 470 15.57 -8.83 2.47
CA THR A 470 15.23 -10.24 2.69
C THR A 470 13.72 -10.44 2.79
N ILE A 471 13.01 -9.54 3.47
CA ILE A 471 11.55 -9.62 3.59
C ILE A 471 10.87 -9.44 2.23
N ILE A 472 11.31 -8.47 1.41
CA ILE A 472 10.76 -8.28 0.06
C ILE A 472 10.98 -9.53 -0.80
N VAL A 473 12.16 -10.14 -0.75
CA VAL A 473 12.45 -11.40 -1.46
C VAL A 473 11.54 -12.53 -0.95
N ALA A 474 11.33 -12.63 0.37
CA ALA A 474 10.43 -13.62 0.96
C ALA A 474 8.96 -13.42 0.53
N CYS A 475 8.49 -12.17 0.48
CA CYS A 475 7.17 -11.83 -0.06
C CYS A 475 7.02 -12.27 -1.52
N TYR A 476 8.03 -12.04 -2.37
CA TYR A 476 7.98 -12.50 -3.76
C TYR A 476 8.03 -14.03 -3.90
N PHE A 477 8.77 -14.74 -3.02
CA PHE A 477 8.72 -16.20 -2.97
C PHE A 477 7.34 -16.71 -2.56
N TYR A 478 6.71 -16.07 -1.56
CA TYR A 478 5.34 -16.38 -1.14
C TYR A 478 4.35 -16.20 -2.30
N GLU A 479 4.40 -15.07 -3.00
CA GLU A 479 3.55 -14.81 -4.15
C GLU A 479 3.79 -15.83 -5.26
N GLN A 480 5.04 -16.07 -5.63
CA GLN A 480 5.39 -17.04 -6.67
C GLN A 480 4.85 -18.44 -6.36
N HIS A 481 5.02 -18.90 -5.11
CA HIS A 481 4.67 -20.26 -4.73
C HIS A 481 3.16 -20.49 -4.72
N ASN A 482 2.39 -19.50 -4.25
CA ASN A 482 0.98 -19.67 -3.98
C ASN A 482 0.06 -19.11 -5.08
N ARG A 483 0.54 -18.22 -5.96
CA ARG A 483 -0.28 -17.54 -6.99
C ARG A 483 -1.08 -18.51 -7.87
N GLN A 484 -0.43 -19.57 -8.36
CA GLN A 484 -1.12 -20.55 -9.19
C GLN A 484 -2.24 -21.28 -8.42
N SER A 485 -2.04 -21.57 -7.13
CA SER A 485 -3.07 -22.20 -6.30
C SER A 485 -4.25 -21.28 -6.08
N TRP A 486 -4.03 -19.99 -5.80
CA TRP A 486 -5.11 -19.00 -5.64
C TRP A 486 -5.99 -18.92 -6.89
N GLU A 487 -5.35 -18.81 -8.07
CA GLU A 487 -6.05 -18.69 -9.34
C GLU A 487 -6.83 -19.96 -9.72
N ILE A 488 -6.27 -21.15 -9.49
CA ILE A 488 -6.95 -22.43 -9.76
C ILE A 488 -8.12 -22.63 -8.80
N THR A 489 -7.91 -22.45 -7.50
CA THR A 489 -8.95 -22.65 -6.49
C THR A 489 -10.14 -21.72 -6.72
N HIS A 490 -9.89 -20.49 -7.16
CA HIS A 490 -10.96 -19.55 -7.50
C HIS A 490 -11.79 -20.01 -8.72
N ASN A 491 -11.12 -20.44 -9.79
CA ASN A 491 -11.78 -20.74 -11.05
C ASN A 491 -12.33 -22.19 -11.16
N CYS A 492 -11.87 -23.11 -10.31
CA CYS A 492 -12.21 -24.53 -10.34
C CYS A 492 -12.88 -24.97 -9.02
N SER A 493 -14.21 -24.86 -8.93
CA SER A 493 -14.93 -25.07 -7.65
C SER A 493 -15.38 -26.51 -7.35
N CYS A 494 -14.60 -27.51 -7.75
CA CYS A 494 -14.82 -28.91 -7.30
C CYS A 494 -14.01 -29.28 -6.05
N LEU A 495 -13.31 -28.32 -5.43
CA LEU A 495 -12.65 -28.51 -4.15
C LEU A 495 -13.64 -28.20 -3.03
N LEU A 496 -13.84 -29.17 -2.14
CA LEU A 496 -14.65 -29.06 -0.91
C LEU A 496 -14.29 -27.75 -0.18
N GLU A 497 -15.28 -27.06 0.41
CA GLU A 497 -15.20 -25.76 1.12
C GLU A 497 -14.05 -25.58 2.15
N GLN A 498 -13.27 -26.62 2.44
CA GLN A 498 -12.21 -26.62 3.45
C GLN A 498 -10.84 -26.09 2.99
N ASP A 499 -10.58 -25.94 1.68
CA ASP A 499 -9.27 -25.51 1.16
C ASP A 499 -9.32 -24.24 0.28
N LEU A 500 -10.05 -23.20 0.72
CA LEU A 500 -10.04 -21.90 0.05
C LEU A 500 -8.67 -21.20 0.22
N HIS A 501 -7.73 -21.52 -0.65
CA HIS A 501 -6.43 -20.88 -0.73
C HIS A 501 -6.61 -19.46 -1.28
N LYS A 502 -6.55 -18.46 -0.40
CA LYS A 502 -6.56 -17.03 -0.75
C LYS A 502 -5.23 -16.36 -0.37
N PRO A 503 -4.83 -15.27 -1.06
CA PRO A 503 -3.68 -14.50 -0.66
C PRO A 503 -3.84 -13.89 0.73
N ASP A 504 -2.78 -13.92 1.52
CA ASP A 504 -2.71 -13.22 2.81
C ASP A 504 -2.44 -11.74 2.56
N TYR A 505 -3.42 -10.91 2.88
CA TYR A 505 -3.37 -9.46 2.75
C TYR A 505 -2.16 -8.82 3.46
N ALA A 506 -1.77 -9.34 4.63
CA ALA A 506 -0.68 -8.78 5.42
C ALA A 506 0.67 -8.87 4.69
N VAL A 507 0.88 -9.92 3.89
CA VAL A 507 2.13 -10.10 3.12
C VAL A 507 2.31 -9.00 2.08
N PHE A 508 1.22 -8.56 1.43
CA PHE A 508 1.27 -7.45 0.46
C PHE A 508 1.56 -6.12 1.16
N MET A 509 0.90 -5.84 2.30
CA MET A 509 1.16 -4.61 3.05
C MET A 509 2.58 -4.54 3.57
N LEU A 510 3.11 -5.67 4.04
CA LEU A 510 4.49 -5.82 4.47
C LEU A 510 5.47 -5.56 3.31
N LYS A 511 5.21 -6.11 2.11
CA LYS A 511 6.04 -5.89 0.91
C LYS A 511 6.16 -4.40 0.59
N TYR A 512 5.04 -3.68 0.48
CA TYR A 512 5.06 -2.25 0.14
C TYR A 512 5.69 -1.40 1.24
N PHE A 513 5.40 -1.71 2.50
CA PHE A 513 6.02 -1.05 3.64
C PHE A 513 7.55 -1.22 3.64
N MET A 514 8.04 -2.45 3.51
CA MET A 514 9.47 -2.73 3.49
C MET A 514 10.17 -2.10 2.28
N CYS A 515 9.49 -2.00 1.13
CA CYS A 515 10.02 -1.28 -0.03
C CYS A 515 10.28 0.20 0.30
N LEU A 516 9.36 0.88 0.99
CA LEU A 516 9.46 2.32 1.27
C LEU A 516 10.26 2.65 2.54
N LEU A 517 10.28 1.75 3.52
CA LEU A 517 10.98 1.90 4.80
C LEU A 517 12.48 2.21 4.61
N VAL A 518 13.09 1.62 3.59
CA VAL A 518 14.49 1.84 3.27
C VAL A 518 14.81 3.32 3.00
N GLY A 519 14.01 4.01 2.20
CA GLY A 519 14.20 5.44 1.93
C GLY A 519 13.95 6.33 3.17
N ILE A 520 13.10 5.88 4.09
CA ILE A 520 12.87 6.57 5.36
C ILE A 520 14.11 6.45 6.27
N THR A 521 14.64 5.23 6.41
CA THR A 521 15.83 4.99 7.25
C THR A 521 17.09 5.70 6.73
N SER A 522 17.21 5.89 5.41
CA SER A 522 18.33 6.63 4.82
C SER A 522 18.27 8.14 5.08
N GLY A 523 17.09 8.72 5.34
CA GLY A 523 16.97 10.13 5.76
C GLY A 523 17.39 10.37 7.20
N VAL A 524 16.98 9.48 8.10
CA VAL A 524 17.37 9.52 9.52
C VAL A 524 18.90 9.46 9.68
N TRP A 525 19.61 8.81 8.74
CA TRP A 525 21.06 8.74 8.73
C TRP A 525 21.75 10.12 8.66
N ILE A 526 21.19 11.04 7.87
CA ILE A 526 21.82 12.34 7.56
C ILE A 526 21.42 13.39 8.59
N TRP A 527 20.33 13.17 9.33
CA TRP A 527 19.88 14.09 10.38
C TRP A 527 20.93 14.15 11.50
N SER A 528 21.59 15.30 11.60
CA SER A 528 22.62 15.59 12.59
C SER A 528 22.68 17.10 12.81
N GLY A 529 23.24 17.54 13.94
CA GLY A 529 23.43 18.98 14.20
C GLY A 529 24.16 19.71 13.06
N LYS A 530 25.10 19.03 12.39
CA LYS A 530 25.80 19.55 11.20
C LYS A 530 24.88 19.82 10.02
N THR A 531 23.86 18.99 9.85
CA THR A 531 22.85 19.19 8.80
C THR A 531 22.03 20.45 9.08
N LEU A 532 21.58 20.66 10.33
CA LEU A 532 20.88 21.88 10.72
C LEU A 532 21.73 23.13 10.48
N GLU A 533 23.04 23.06 10.71
CA GLU A 533 23.99 24.15 10.47
C GLU A 533 24.21 24.45 8.99
N SER A 534 24.35 23.42 8.13
CA SER A 534 24.40 23.58 6.67
C SER A 534 23.13 24.26 6.15
N TRP A 535 21.95 23.83 6.62
CA TRP A 535 20.67 24.42 6.26
C TRP A 535 20.51 25.85 6.77
N ARG A 536 20.94 26.15 8.00
CA ARG A 536 20.94 27.51 8.56
C ARG A 536 21.83 28.45 7.73
N THR A 537 23.02 27.98 7.34
CA THR A 537 23.96 28.75 6.52
C THR A 537 23.41 28.99 5.12
N PHE A 538 22.78 27.97 4.52
CA PHE A 538 22.11 28.11 3.23
C PHE A 538 20.93 29.10 3.30
N CYS A 539 20.03 28.94 4.28
CA CYS A 539 18.88 29.82 4.46
C CYS A 539 19.31 31.28 4.73
N THR A 540 20.33 31.50 5.55
CA THR A 540 20.85 32.86 5.78
C THR A 540 21.46 33.47 4.52
N ARG A 541 22.17 32.68 3.71
CA ARG A 541 22.75 33.14 2.43
C ARG A 541 21.68 33.43 1.37
N CYS A 542 20.61 32.65 1.29
CA CYS A 542 19.47 32.90 0.40
C CYS A 542 18.60 34.09 0.87
N CYS A 543 18.35 34.22 2.18
CA CYS A 543 17.53 35.30 2.73
C CYS A 543 18.26 36.66 2.76
N TRP A 544 19.60 36.68 2.89
CA TRP A 544 20.39 37.93 2.83
C TRP A 544 20.95 38.24 1.44
N GLY A 545 21.11 37.26 0.56
CA GLY A 545 21.45 37.49 -0.85
C GLY A 545 20.36 38.24 -1.63
N SER A 546 19.11 38.22 -1.15
CA SER A 546 18.00 38.99 -1.74
C SER A 546 17.95 40.46 -1.29
N LYS A 547 18.84 40.91 -0.39
CA LYS A 547 18.87 42.28 0.14
C LYS A 547 20.02 43.14 -0.39
N GLY A 548 20.64 42.74 -1.50
CA GLY A 548 21.87 43.35 -2.00
C GLY A 548 21.92 43.62 -3.51
N THR A 549 20.84 44.10 -4.13
CA THR A 549 20.88 44.64 -5.50
C THR A 549 19.78 45.69 -5.73
N SER A 550 19.92 46.87 -5.11
CA SER A 550 19.28 48.11 -5.58
C SER A 550 19.95 49.32 -4.92
N GLY A 551 20.75 50.05 -5.70
CA GLY A 551 21.04 51.47 -5.47
C GLY A 551 22.32 51.82 -4.70
N SER A 552 23.45 51.95 -5.40
CA SER A 552 24.03 53.27 -5.64
C SER A 552 25.22 53.14 -6.59
N MET A 553 24.96 53.47 -7.85
CA MET A 553 25.95 53.70 -8.89
C MET A 553 26.15 55.21 -8.95
N TYR A 554 27.20 55.71 -8.28
CA TYR A 554 27.79 57.01 -8.61
C TYR A 554 29.28 57.03 -8.23
N SER A 555 30.05 57.56 -9.18
CA SER A 555 31.48 57.87 -9.19
C SER A 555 32.45 56.73 -9.53
N ASP A 556 32.51 56.45 -10.83
CA ASP A 556 33.68 55.88 -11.49
C ASP A 556 34.70 57.00 -11.84
N VAL A 557 35.99 56.65 -11.71
CA VAL A 557 37.11 57.03 -12.59
C VAL A 557 37.90 58.35 -12.33
N SER A 558 39.20 58.12 -12.12
CA SER A 558 40.38 58.85 -12.63
C SER A 558 41.22 59.74 -11.71
N THR A 559 42.53 59.72 -12.06
CA THR A 559 43.69 60.52 -11.63
C THR A 559 44.36 60.03 -10.33
N GLY A 560 45.65 59.66 -10.29
CA GLY A 560 46.80 60.11 -11.07
C GLY A 560 47.59 61.12 -10.24
N LEU A 561 48.73 60.68 -9.69
CA LEU A 561 49.88 61.49 -9.25
C LEU A 561 49.61 62.69 -8.33
N THR A 562 50.04 62.62 -7.05
CA THR A 562 50.90 63.67 -6.46
C THR A 562 51.55 63.25 -5.13
N TRP A 563 52.76 63.76 -4.97
CA TRP A 563 53.79 63.59 -3.95
C TRP A 563 53.51 64.21 -2.56
N ARG A 564 54.29 63.72 -1.55
CA ARG A 564 54.82 64.42 -0.33
C ARG A 564 53.78 64.95 0.68
N SER A 565 53.88 64.84 2.02
CA SER A 565 54.94 64.65 3.04
C SER A 565 54.22 64.16 4.33
N GLY A 566 54.79 63.56 5.38
CA GLY A 566 56.17 63.25 5.75
C GLY A 566 56.20 62.48 7.08
N THR A 567 57.42 62.00 7.40
CA THR A 567 58.01 61.68 8.71
C THR A 567 57.45 60.55 9.57
N GLY A 568 58.29 59.52 9.78
CA GLY A 568 58.12 58.49 10.81
C GLY A 568 59.02 57.28 10.58
N SER A 569 60.30 57.44 10.89
CA SER A 569 61.43 56.53 10.64
C SER A 569 61.40 55.18 11.39
N SER A 570 61.76 54.09 10.70
CA SER A 570 62.65 52.99 11.14
C SER A 570 62.59 51.84 10.10
N VAL A 571 63.43 51.87 9.05
CA VAL A 571 64.72 51.16 8.93
C VAL A 571 64.68 49.70 9.41
N SER A 572 64.63 48.75 8.46
CA SER A 572 65.47 47.53 8.37
C SER A 572 65.20 46.81 7.03
N TYR A 573 66.24 46.68 6.21
CA TYR A 573 66.26 46.11 4.86
C TYR A 573 66.14 44.56 4.83
N PRO A 574 65.92 43.95 3.64
CA PRO A 574 65.38 42.60 3.41
C PRO A 574 66.46 41.55 3.10
N LYS A 575 66.06 40.28 3.01
CA LYS A 575 66.81 39.27 2.24
C LYS A 575 65.93 38.67 1.14
N GLN A 576 66.45 38.76 -0.08
CA GLN A 576 65.98 38.15 -1.32
C GLN A 576 66.04 36.62 -1.28
N MET A 577 65.05 36.00 -1.96
CA MET A 577 65.07 34.88 -2.94
C MET A 577 66.36 34.03 -3.11
N PRO A 578 66.29 32.74 -3.52
CA PRO A 578 65.53 32.32 -4.72
C PRO A 578 64.93 30.88 -4.79
N LEU A 579 64.19 30.68 -5.88
CA LEU A 579 63.80 29.41 -6.51
C LEU A 579 64.94 28.37 -6.61
N SER A 580 64.59 27.08 -6.53
CA SER A 580 64.68 26.07 -7.61
C SER A 580 65.09 24.65 -7.15
N ARG A 581 64.45 23.64 -7.77
CA ARG A 581 64.76 22.18 -7.86
C ARG A 581 64.75 21.40 -6.54
N VAL A 582 64.03 20.29 -6.36
CA VAL A 582 63.80 19.09 -7.19
C VAL A 582 62.36 18.60 -7.02
#